data_AF-A0A1S6XP31-F1
#
_entry.id   AF-A0A1S6XP31-F1
#
_cell.length_a   1.000
_cell.length_b   1.000
_cell.length_c   1.000
_cell.angle_alpha   90.00
_cell.angle_beta   90.00
_cell.angle_gamma   90.00
#
_symmetry.space_group_name_H-M   'P 1'
#
loop_
_entity.id
_entity.type
_entity.pdbx_description
1 polymer ?
#
loop_
_entity_poly.entity_id
_entity_poly.type
_entity_poly.pdbx_seq_one_letter_code
_entity_poly.pdbx_strand_id
1 'polypeptide(L)'
;MLAPYCERESSEPIVEDLGIQGLQWWKEILPEIVIQKGTLVIAPTRDITELKRFSVRTNNHKTIEGSEIAHLEPDLAERFNYALFYENEAHIDPRKALIILKETLIKNGAFFADIGVPEKNFDIIIDATGIARLGKDKNIRGVRGEMLLIRSTDIQISRPIRLLHPRIPLYIVPREDNIFMVGATMIESDFNGAISARSMMEFLNAAYTLHPAFAEAEIIESGVGVRPCYPNNLPCVNRHGNHISINGFYRHGFLLSPEMAKQAVKLALE
;
A
#
# COMPACT_ATOMS: atom_id res chain seq x y z
N MET A 1 -1.97 -2.56 1.25
CA MET A 1 -1.47 -3.44 2.32
C MET A 1 -1.20 -2.59 3.55
N LEU A 2 -1.43 -3.14 4.73
CA LEU A 2 -1.00 -2.57 6.01
C LEU A 2 0.05 -3.53 6.58
N ALA A 3 1.28 -3.42 6.06
CA ALA A 3 2.32 -4.44 6.15
C ALA A 3 3.65 -3.88 6.68
N PRO A 4 3.69 -3.38 7.94
CA PRO A 4 4.86 -2.68 8.48
C PRO A 4 6.14 -3.51 8.47
N TYR A 5 6.05 -4.82 8.71
CA TYR A 5 7.21 -5.70 8.78
C TYR A 5 7.76 -6.05 7.40
N CYS A 6 6.89 -6.23 6.41
CA CYS A 6 7.29 -6.41 5.01
C CYS A 6 7.89 -5.14 4.41
N GLU A 7 7.44 -3.95 4.83
CA GLU A 7 8.00 -2.68 4.33
C GLU A 7 9.45 -2.47 4.75
N ARG A 8 9.84 -3.00 5.93
CA ARG A 8 11.20 -2.92 6.51
C ARG A 8 12.31 -3.35 5.56
N GLU A 9 12.01 -4.24 4.60
CA GLU A 9 12.99 -4.76 3.64
C GLU A 9 13.76 -3.65 2.90
N SER A 10 13.06 -2.58 2.53
CA SER A 10 13.61 -1.47 1.75
C SER A 10 13.33 -0.09 2.38
N SER A 11 12.86 -0.05 3.62
CA SER A 11 12.61 1.19 4.35
C SER A 11 13.44 1.29 5.64
N GLU A 12 13.56 2.50 6.14
CA GLU A 12 14.17 2.75 7.45
C GLU A 12 13.31 2.18 8.60
N PRO A 13 13.91 1.88 9.78
CA PRO A 13 13.20 1.36 10.94
C PRO A 13 11.97 2.17 11.35
N ILE A 14 12.04 3.50 11.22
CA ILE A 14 10.94 4.41 11.58
C ILE A 14 9.64 4.11 10.82
N VAL A 15 9.73 3.55 9.60
CA VAL A 15 8.54 3.16 8.82
C VAL A 15 7.86 1.93 9.44
N GLU A 16 8.62 0.99 9.98
CA GLU A 16 8.08 -0.15 10.72
C GLU A 16 7.40 0.34 12.00
N ASP A 17 8.10 1.15 12.80
CA ASP A 17 7.61 1.64 14.10
C ASP A 17 6.31 2.44 13.97
N LEU A 18 6.29 3.41 13.06
CA LEU A 18 5.09 4.20 12.77
C LEU A 18 4.01 3.38 12.08
N GLY A 19 4.40 2.40 11.24
CA GLY A 19 3.47 1.54 10.53
C GLY A 19 2.73 0.57 11.46
N ILE A 20 3.36 0.10 12.53
CA ILE A 20 2.69 -0.69 13.58
C ILE A 20 1.60 0.14 14.25
N GLN A 21 1.89 1.39 14.59
CA GLN A 21 0.92 2.30 15.19
C GLN A 21 -0.21 2.66 14.22
N GLY A 22 0.13 2.91 12.95
CA GLY A 22 -0.85 3.16 11.89
C GLY A 22 -1.77 1.98 11.64
N LEU A 23 -1.24 0.75 11.59
CA LEU A 23 -2.03 -0.48 11.49
C LEU A 23 -3.03 -0.60 12.65
N GLN A 24 -2.57 -0.37 13.89
CA GLN A 24 -3.44 -0.43 15.07
C GLN A 24 -4.56 0.62 14.99
N TRP A 25 -4.23 1.84 14.56
CA TRP A 25 -5.23 2.89 14.36
C TRP A 25 -6.28 2.49 13.30
N TRP A 26 -5.87 1.92 12.17
CA TRP A 26 -6.82 1.46 11.14
C TRP A 26 -7.77 0.39 11.67
N LYS A 27 -7.27 -0.56 12.47
CA LYS A 27 -8.10 -1.59 13.10
C LYS A 27 -9.12 -0.99 14.06
N GLU A 28 -8.76 0.05 14.79
CA GLU A 28 -9.67 0.70 15.74
C GLU A 28 -10.74 1.55 15.04
N ILE A 29 -10.36 2.28 13.98
CA ILE A 29 -11.26 3.21 13.30
C ILE A 29 -12.15 2.53 12.27
N LEU A 30 -11.63 1.51 11.57
CA LEU A 30 -12.35 0.80 10.50
C LEU A 30 -12.30 -0.73 10.68
N PRO A 31 -12.71 -1.26 11.85
CA PRO A 31 -12.58 -2.69 12.16
C PRO A 31 -13.28 -3.59 11.14
N GLU A 32 -14.40 -3.13 10.58
CA GLU A 32 -15.24 -3.90 9.64
C GLU A 32 -14.58 -4.14 8.28
N ILE A 33 -13.60 -3.33 7.88
CA ILE A 33 -12.97 -3.43 6.56
C ILE A 33 -11.46 -3.67 6.60
N VAL A 34 -10.87 -3.72 7.80
CA VAL A 34 -9.48 -4.16 7.99
C VAL A 34 -9.47 -5.67 8.16
N ILE A 35 -8.85 -6.37 7.20
CA ILE A 35 -8.73 -7.83 7.21
C ILE A 35 -7.32 -8.20 7.66
N GLN A 36 -7.21 -8.65 8.91
CA GLN A 36 -5.95 -9.11 9.51
C GLN A 36 -5.82 -10.63 9.40
N LYS A 37 -5.38 -11.10 8.22
CA LYS A 37 -5.06 -12.51 7.95
C LYS A 37 -3.54 -12.76 7.76
N GLY A 38 -2.72 -11.77 8.08
CA GLY A 38 -1.28 -11.75 7.84
C GLY A 38 -0.92 -11.52 6.38
N THR A 39 0.38 -11.52 6.05
CA THR A 39 0.91 -11.49 4.69
C THR A 39 1.75 -12.74 4.44
N LEU A 40 1.66 -13.32 3.26
CA LEU A 40 2.61 -14.34 2.81
C LEU A 40 3.61 -13.74 1.83
N VAL A 41 4.90 -13.93 2.11
CA VAL A 41 5.97 -13.63 1.18
C VAL A 41 6.49 -14.95 0.64
N ILE A 42 6.48 -15.09 -0.68
CA ILE A 42 6.83 -16.33 -1.37
C ILE A 42 7.81 -16.05 -2.51
N ALA A 43 8.54 -17.08 -2.93
CA ALA A 43 9.38 -17.06 -4.11
C ALA A 43 9.22 -18.39 -4.85
N PRO A 44 9.31 -18.42 -6.19
CA PRO A 44 9.45 -19.68 -6.93
C PRO A 44 10.62 -20.51 -6.38
N THR A 45 10.56 -21.84 -6.46
CA THR A 45 11.59 -22.74 -5.90
C THR A 45 13.00 -22.42 -6.37
N ARG A 46 13.16 -22.02 -7.64
CA ARG A 46 14.44 -21.61 -8.23
C ARG A 46 15.00 -20.30 -7.65
N ASP A 47 14.14 -19.47 -7.05
CA ASP A 47 14.42 -18.12 -6.58
C ASP A 47 14.41 -18.03 -5.03
N ILE A 48 14.56 -19.18 -4.33
CA ILE A 48 14.51 -19.26 -2.86
C ILE A 48 15.56 -18.36 -2.16
N THR A 49 16.65 -18.02 -2.84
CA THR A 49 17.66 -17.09 -2.35
C THR A 49 17.09 -15.70 -2.08
N GLU A 50 16.12 -15.25 -2.89
CA GLU A 50 15.42 -13.98 -2.65
C GLU A 50 14.61 -14.02 -1.36
N LEU A 51 13.99 -15.16 -1.05
CA LEU A 51 13.26 -15.34 0.21
C LEU A 51 14.20 -15.26 1.42
N LYS A 52 15.37 -15.90 1.35
CA LYS A 52 16.40 -15.80 2.40
C LYS A 52 16.93 -14.38 2.57
N ARG A 53 17.14 -13.65 1.47
CA ARG A 53 17.56 -12.26 1.52
C ARG A 53 16.49 -11.38 2.16
N PHE A 54 15.22 -11.62 1.83
CA PHE A 54 14.07 -10.91 2.40
C PHE A 54 13.95 -11.15 3.91
N SER A 55 14.11 -12.41 4.36
CA SER A 55 14.02 -12.78 5.77
C SER A 55 15.09 -12.08 6.61
N VAL A 56 16.32 -11.92 6.11
CA VAL A 56 17.40 -11.23 6.85
C VAL A 56 17.15 -9.72 6.99
N ARG A 57 16.34 -9.13 6.10
CA ARG A 57 16.07 -7.69 6.08
C ARG A 57 14.76 -7.30 6.78
N THR A 58 14.01 -8.27 7.27
CA THR A 58 12.70 -8.06 7.88
C THR A 58 12.59 -8.84 9.18
N ASN A 59 11.65 -8.47 10.03
CA ASN A 59 11.45 -9.08 11.35
C ASN A 59 10.03 -9.63 11.47
N ASN A 60 9.74 -10.30 12.59
CA ASN A 60 8.38 -10.75 12.95
C ASN A 60 7.70 -11.66 11.92
N HIS A 61 8.48 -12.45 11.18
CA HIS A 61 7.99 -13.50 10.30
C HIS A 61 8.22 -14.88 10.90
N LYS A 62 7.38 -15.84 10.50
CA LYS A 62 7.62 -17.28 10.66
C LYS A 62 7.99 -17.86 9.31
N THR A 63 9.03 -18.67 9.25
CA THR A 63 9.25 -19.52 8.07
C THR A 63 8.28 -20.68 8.14
N ILE A 64 7.51 -20.88 7.09
CA ILE A 64 6.50 -21.94 7.01
C ILE A 64 6.73 -22.82 5.78
N GLU A 65 6.27 -24.06 5.85
CA GLU A 65 6.43 -25.06 4.78
C GLU A 65 5.14 -25.25 3.96
N GLY A 66 5.22 -26.06 2.89
CA GLY A 66 4.12 -26.28 1.95
C GLY A 66 2.78 -26.70 2.58
N SER A 67 2.78 -27.48 3.66
CA SER A 67 1.56 -27.89 4.36
C SER A 67 0.87 -26.72 5.08
N GLU A 68 1.65 -25.84 5.71
CA GLU A 68 1.16 -24.62 6.36
C GLU A 68 0.71 -23.59 5.32
N ILE A 69 1.43 -23.49 4.19
CA ILE A 69 1.01 -22.66 3.05
C ILE A 69 -0.36 -23.13 2.54
N ALA A 70 -0.53 -24.44 2.32
CA ALA A 70 -1.79 -25.03 1.86
C ALA A 70 -2.93 -24.84 2.89
N HIS A 71 -2.62 -24.84 4.19
CA HIS A 71 -3.59 -24.53 5.22
C HIS A 71 -4.04 -23.06 5.16
N LEU A 72 -3.12 -22.14 4.90
CA LEU A 72 -3.40 -20.71 4.83
C LEU A 72 -4.08 -20.30 3.51
N GLU A 73 -3.53 -20.73 2.37
CA GLU A 73 -4.05 -20.53 1.01
C GLU A 73 -4.07 -21.88 0.26
N PRO A 74 -5.19 -22.62 0.30
CA PRO A 74 -5.30 -23.93 -0.36
C PRO A 74 -4.98 -23.92 -1.86
N ASP A 75 -5.35 -22.86 -2.57
CA ASP A 75 -5.08 -22.75 -4.01
C ASP A 75 -3.59 -22.51 -4.34
N LEU A 76 -2.75 -22.25 -3.33
CA LEU A 76 -1.30 -22.20 -3.48
C LEU A 76 -0.61 -23.51 -3.10
N ALA A 77 -1.36 -24.53 -2.69
CA ALA A 77 -0.83 -25.84 -2.31
C ALA A 77 0.05 -26.41 -3.42
N GLU A 78 1.14 -27.08 -3.02
CA GLU A 78 2.11 -27.76 -3.91
C GLU A 78 2.87 -26.85 -4.89
N ARG A 79 2.49 -25.57 -5.03
CA ARG A 79 3.16 -24.60 -5.90
C ARG A 79 4.40 -23.99 -5.26
N PHE A 80 4.39 -23.86 -3.94
CA PHE A 80 5.46 -23.25 -3.15
C PHE A 80 5.80 -24.14 -1.96
N ASN A 81 7.09 -24.38 -1.76
CA ASN A 81 7.57 -25.25 -0.67
C ASN A 81 7.87 -24.47 0.62
N TYR A 82 8.17 -23.18 0.50
CA TYR A 82 8.58 -22.33 1.62
C TYR A 82 8.02 -20.92 1.44
N ALA A 83 7.61 -20.31 2.56
CA ALA A 83 7.16 -18.93 2.62
C ALA A 83 7.62 -18.27 3.92
N LEU A 84 7.59 -16.94 3.96
CA LEU A 84 7.63 -16.16 5.19
C LEU A 84 6.22 -15.66 5.48
N PHE A 85 5.71 -15.98 6.67
CA PHE A 85 4.39 -15.57 7.12
C PHE A 85 4.48 -14.47 8.18
N TYR A 86 3.87 -13.32 7.88
CA TYR A 86 3.80 -12.16 8.75
C TYR A 86 2.39 -12.08 9.33
N GLU A 87 2.14 -12.84 10.38
CA GLU A 87 0.80 -13.07 10.97
C GLU A 87 0.08 -11.78 11.36
N ASN A 88 0.82 -10.79 11.85
CA ASN A 88 0.25 -9.57 12.40
C ASN A 88 -0.10 -8.51 11.35
N GLU A 89 0.18 -8.75 10.06
CA GLU A 89 -0.13 -7.78 9.00
C GLU A 89 -1.58 -7.88 8.51
N ALA A 90 -2.03 -6.82 7.83
CA ALA A 90 -3.39 -6.72 7.34
C ALA A 90 -3.48 -6.10 5.95
N HIS A 91 -4.69 -6.03 5.42
CA HIS A 91 -5.03 -5.22 4.27
C HIS A 91 -6.40 -4.57 4.45
N ILE A 92 -6.64 -3.58 3.61
CA ILE A 92 -7.85 -2.75 3.58
C ILE A 92 -8.04 -2.31 2.13
N ASP A 93 -9.29 -2.19 1.67
CA ASP A 93 -9.59 -1.55 0.39
C ASP A 93 -9.49 -0.02 0.54
N PRO A 94 -8.54 0.65 -0.14
CA PRO A 94 -8.37 2.10 -0.07
C PRO A 94 -9.62 2.90 -0.43
N ARG A 95 -10.40 2.43 -1.40
CA ARG A 95 -11.58 3.17 -1.90
C ARG A 95 -12.69 3.16 -0.86
N LYS A 96 -12.97 1.99 -0.29
CA LYS A 96 -13.96 1.86 0.79
C LYS A 96 -13.55 2.66 2.02
N ALA A 97 -12.27 2.57 2.41
CA ALA A 97 -11.74 3.33 3.53
C ALA A 97 -11.96 4.84 3.36
N LEU A 98 -11.63 5.40 2.19
CA LEU A 98 -11.79 6.83 1.93
C LEU A 98 -13.26 7.28 1.93
N ILE A 99 -14.17 6.45 1.40
CA ILE A 99 -15.61 6.72 1.43
C ILE A 99 -16.10 6.78 2.88
N ILE A 100 -15.79 5.76 3.69
CA ILE A 100 -16.23 5.69 5.09
C ILE A 100 -15.63 6.84 5.92
N LEU A 101 -14.35 7.18 5.71
CA LEU A 101 -13.71 8.31 6.38
C LEU A 101 -14.39 9.64 6.02
N LYS A 102 -14.68 9.88 4.73
CA LYS A 102 -15.39 11.09 4.29
C LYS A 102 -16.77 11.19 4.93
N GLU A 103 -17.55 10.11 4.89
CA GLU A 103 -18.88 10.07 5.51
C GLU A 103 -18.83 10.29 7.01
N THR A 104 -17.83 9.73 7.69
CA THR A 104 -17.61 9.93 9.12
C THR A 104 -17.29 11.39 9.42
N LEU A 105 -16.41 12.02 8.64
CA LEU A 105 -16.10 13.45 8.79
C LEU A 105 -17.34 14.32 8.60
N ILE A 106 -18.16 14.05 7.57
CA ILE A 106 -19.41 14.78 7.33
C ILE A 106 -20.38 14.63 8.52
N LYS A 107 -20.56 13.42 9.04
CA LYS A 107 -21.40 13.17 10.22
C LYS A 107 -20.91 13.92 11.47
N ASN A 108 -19.60 14.18 11.56
CA ASN A 108 -18.99 14.96 12.63
C ASN A 108 -18.91 16.47 12.33
N GLY A 109 -19.64 16.94 11.31
CA GLY A 109 -19.77 18.36 11.00
C GLY A 109 -18.73 18.93 10.03
N ALA A 110 -17.87 18.09 9.44
CA ALA A 110 -16.95 18.55 8.41
C ALA A 110 -17.71 18.90 7.12
N PHE A 111 -17.31 20.01 6.49
CA PHE A 111 -17.84 20.43 5.20
C PHE A 111 -16.85 20.09 4.08
N PHE A 112 -17.34 19.47 3.00
CA PHE A 112 -16.55 19.19 1.81
C PHE A 112 -17.00 20.12 0.68
N ALA A 113 -16.05 20.86 0.11
CA ALA A 113 -16.27 21.77 -1.01
C ALA A 113 -15.56 21.24 -2.27
N ASP A 114 -16.26 21.17 -3.39
CA ASP A 114 -15.69 20.77 -4.69
C ASP A 114 -15.05 21.94 -5.46
N ILE A 115 -15.17 23.17 -4.94
CA ILE A 115 -14.69 24.42 -5.55
C ILE A 115 -13.57 24.99 -4.67
N GLY A 116 -12.57 25.61 -5.29
CA GLY A 116 -11.47 26.27 -4.58
C GLY A 116 -11.98 27.34 -3.61
N VAL A 117 -12.04 26.98 -2.33
CA VAL A 117 -12.35 27.91 -1.25
C VAL A 117 -11.14 28.82 -1.07
N PRO A 118 -11.28 30.15 -1.07
CA PRO A 118 -10.18 31.03 -0.74
C PRO A 118 -9.62 30.67 0.64
N GLU A 119 -8.32 30.44 0.75
CA GLU A 119 -7.63 30.14 2.02
C GLU A 119 -7.57 31.35 2.99
N LYS A 120 -8.42 32.36 2.76
CA LYS A 120 -8.52 33.56 3.58
C LYS A 120 -9.55 33.30 4.68
N ASN A 121 -9.23 33.72 5.89
CA ASN A 121 -10.09 33.63 7.09
C ASN A 121 -10.16 32.25 7.77
N PHE A 122 -9.14 31.40 7.61
CA PHE A 122 -8.99 30.20 8.43
C PHE A 122 -7.92 30.41 9.50
N ASP A 123 -8.22 30.01 10.73
CA ASP A 123 -7.26 30.07 11.86
C ASP A 123 -6.04 29.18 11.61
N ILE A 124 -6.26 28.00 11.01
CA ILE A 124 -5.24 27.03 10.60
C ILE A 124 -5.59 26.49 9.20
N ILE A 125 -4.57 26.33 8.36
CA ILE A 125 -4.66 25.70 7.04
C ILE A 125 -3.79 24.44 7.05
N ILE A 126 -4.38 23.28 6.71
CA ILE A 126 -3.63 22.02 6.56
C ILE A 126 -3.59 21.65 5.07
N ASP A 127 -2.40 21.74 4.46
CA ASP A 127 -2.14 21.33 3.09
C ASP A 127 -1.69 19.86 3.05
N ALA A 128 -2.63 18.99 2.65
CA ALA A 128 -2.40 17.57 2.38
C ALA A 128 -2.61 17.23 0.89
N THR A 129 -2.30 18.17 -0.02
CA THR A 129 -2.63 18.06 -1.46
C THR A 129 -1.65 17.20 -2.28
N GLY A 130 -0.66 16.59 -1.63
CA GLY A 130 0.20 15.58 -2.23
C GLY A 130 0.97 16.09 -3.46
N ILE A 131 0.79 15.41 -4.60
CA ILE A 131 1.52 15.71 -5.84
C ILE A 131 1.16 17.07 -6.44
N ALA A 132 0.06 17.72 -6.03
CA ALA A 132 -0.27 19.09 -6.46
C ALA A 132 0.77 20.14 -6.00
N ARG A 133 1.71 19.74 -5.13
CA ARG A 133 2.86 20.52 -4.70
C ARG A 133 4.09 20.36 -5.58
N LEU A 134 4.07 19.48 -6.57
CA LEU A 134 5.16 19.33 -7.54
C LEU A 134 5.44 20.68 -8.22
N GLY A 135 6.71 21.08 -8.28
CA GLY A 135 7.15 22.38 -8.79
C GLY A 135 6.97 23.56 -7.83
N LYS A 136 6.11 23.46 -6.81
CA LYS A 136 5.96 24.45 -5.73
C LYS A 136 6.89 24.16 -4.56
N ASP A 137 7.02 22.89 -4.19
CA ASP A 137 8.03 22.40 -3.26
C ASP A 137 9.16 21.73 -4.07
N LYS A 138 10.35 22.32 -4.04
CA LYS A 138 11.52 21.85 -4.80
C LYS A 138 12.06 20.50 -4.30
N ASN A 139 11.66 20.08 -3.11
CA ASN A 139 12.09 18.81 -2.52
C ASN A 139 11.13 17.66 -2.85
N ILE A 140 9.99 17.92 -3.51
CA ILE A 140 9.06 16.88 -3.93
C ILE A 140 9.42 16.41 -5.33
N ARG A 141 9.55 15.09 -5.47
CA ARG A 141 9.57 14.38 -6.74
C ARG A 141 8.37 13.45 -6.88
N GLY A 142 8.00 13.16 -8.12
CA GLY A 142 6.97 12.19 -8.45
C GLY A 142 7.55 10.78 -8.59
N VAL A 143 6.94 9.80 -7.94
CA VAL A 143 7.16 8.37 -8.23
C VAL A 143 5.87 7.79 -8.78
N ARG A 144 5.88 7.47 -10.05
CA ARG A 144 4.78 6.81 -10.74
C ARG A 144 4.66 5.37 -10.26
N GLY A 145 3.47 5.01 -9.80
CA GLY A 145 3.06 3.65 -9.47
C GLY A 145 1.91 3.21 -10.36
N GLU A 146 2.07 2.04 -10.96
CA GLU A 146 1.08 1.42 -11.84
C GLU A 146 0.56 0.14 -11.19
N MET A 147 -0.71 -0.20 -11.39
CA MET A 147 -1.35 -1.40 -10.84
C MET A 147 -2.49 -1.88 -11.72
N LEU A 148 -2.95 -3.11 -11.51
CA LEU A 148 -4.17 -3.66 -12.10
C LEU A 148 -5.16 -4.06 -11.02
N LEU A 149 -6.45 -3.96 -11.33
CA LEU A 149 -7.49 -4.75 -10.68
C LEU A 149 -7.92 -5.83 -11.66
N ILE A 150 -7.82 -7.08 -11.23
CA ILE A 150 -8.30 -8.24 -11.98
C ILE A 150 -9.34 -8.99 -11.17
N ARG A 151 -10.25 -9.70 -11.81
CA ARG A 151 -11.26 -10.54 -11.15
C ARG A 151 -11.13 -11.98 -11.64
N SER A 152 -11.14 -12.93 -10.72
CA SER A 152 -11.17 -14.37 -11.05
C SER A 152 -11.91 -15.14 -9.98
N THR A 153 -12.85 -16.00 -10.39
CA THR A 153 -13.54 -16.93 -9.48
C THR A 153 -12.83 -18.26 -9.32
N ASP A 154 -11.82 -18.52 -10.16
CA ASP A 154 -11.11 -19.80 -10.25
C ASP A 154 -9.94 -19.89 -9.26
N ILE A 155 -9.73 -18.84 -8.47
CA ILE A 155 -8.76 -18.79 -7.39
C ILE A 155 -9.29 -17.98 -6.22
N GLN A 156 -9.00 -18.46 -5.01
CA GLN A 156 -9.32 -17.85 -3.75
C GLN A 156 -8.01 -17.53 -3.02
N ILE A 157 -7.77 -16.23 -2.83
CA ILE A 157 -6.67 -15.72 -2.01
C ILE A 157 -7.30 -14.86 -0.91
N SER A 158 -6.96 -15.15 0.33
CA SER A 158 -7.60 -14.53 1.49
C SER A 158 -6.72 -13.48 2.18
N ARG A 159 -5.44 -13.39 1.81
CA ARG A 159 -4.50 -12.43 2.37
C ARG A 159 -3.53 -11.88 1.33
N PRO A 160 -2.81 -10.78 1.61
CA PRO A 160 -1.81 -10.27 0.69
C PRO A 160 -0.71 -11.30 0.45
N ILE A 161 -0.38 -11.50 -0.83
CA ILE A 161 0.72 -12.34 -1.27
C ILE A 161 1.78 -11.44 -1.91
N ARG A 162 2.99 -11.42 -1.36
CA ARG A 162 4.15 -10.77 -1.96
C ARG A 162 5.00 -11.82 -2.66
N LEU A 163 4.98 -11.78 -3.98
CA LEU A 163 5.80 -12.63 -4.83
C LEU A 163 7.16 -11.95 -5.04
N LEU A 164 8.21 -12.57 -4.51
CA LEU A 164 9.59 -12.22 -4.80
C LEU A 164 9.95 -12.84 -6.14
N HIS A 165 10.02 -12.01 -7.16
CA HIS A 165 10.38 -12.42 -8.52
C HIS A 165 11.58 -11.60 -9.01
N PRO A 166 12.61 -12.23 -9.64
CA PRO A 166 13.85 -11.54 -10.02
C PRO A 166 13.68 -10.31 -10.93
N ARG A 167 12.58 -10.23 -11.68
CA ARG A 167 12.31 -9.10 -12.59
C ARG A 167 11.56 -7.95 -11.94
N ILE A 168 10.62 -8.24 -11.04
CA ILE A 168 9.79 -7.22 -10.41
C ILE A 168 9.22 -7.73 -9.08
N PRO A 169 9.40 -7.01 -7.96
CA PRO A 169 8.66 -7.31 -6.74
C PRO A 169 7.18 -7.01 -6.97
N LEU A 170 6.32 -7.99 -6.68
CA LEU A 170 4.88 -7.86 -6.92
C LEU A 170 4.09 -8.29 -5.70
N TYR A 171 2.99 -7.61 -5.44
CA TYR A 171 1.98 -8.02 -4.48
C TYR A 171 0.63 -8.24 -5.17
N ILE A 172 -0.08 -9.25 -4.67
CA ILE A 172 -1.47 -9.52 -4.96
C ILE A 172 -2.23 -9.31 -3.67
N VAL A 173 -3.20 -8.39 -3.68
CA VAL A 173 -4.00 -8.05 -2.51
C VAL A 173 -5.46 -8.36 -2.82
N PRO A 174 -6.08 -9.31 -2.12
CA PRO A 174 -7.48 -9.61 -2.34
C PRO A 174 -8.37 -8.45 -1.87
N ARG A 175 -9.53 -8.37 -2.51
CA ARG A 175 -10.64 -7.47 -2.21
C ARG A 175 -11.93 -8.30 -2.29
N GLU A 176 -13.04 -7.66 -1.99
CA GLU A 176 -14.36 -8.27 -2.19
C GLU A 176 -14.63 -8.60 -3.66
N ASP A 177 -15.66 -9.41 -3.90
CA ASP A 177 -16.13 -9.82 -5.23
C ASP A 177 -15.07 -10.52 -6.09
N ASN A 178 -14.17 -11.26 -5.43
CA ASN A 178 -13.03 -11.97 -6.06
C ASN A 178 -12.15 -11.06 -6.91
N ILE A 179 -12.02 -9.79 -6.50
CA ILE A 179 -11.13 -8.82 -7.13
C ILE A 179 -9.78 -8.88 -6.44
N PHE A 180 -8.71 -8.84 -7.24
CA PHE A 180 -7.34 -8.83 -6.78
C PHE A 180 -6.65 -7.60 -7.34
N MET A 181 -6.03 -6.82 -6.45
CA MET A 181 -5.12 -5.77 -6.87
C MET A 181 -3.73 -6.36 -7.07
N VAL A 182 -3.19 -6.18 -8.28
CA VAL A 182 -1.88 -6.65 -8.69
C VAL A 182 -0.99 -5.43 -8.90
N GLY A 183 0.13 -5.36 -8.19
CA GLY A 183 1.02 -4.22 -8.34
C GLY A 183 2.11 -4.16 -7.29
N ALA A 184 2.78 -3.01 -7.15
CA ALA A 184 2.75 -1.87 -8.05
C ALA A 184 4.18 -1.49 -8.43
N THR A 185 4.34 -0.86 -9.58
CA THR A 185 5.64 -0.33 -10.00
C THR A 185 6.10 0.84 -9.11
N MET A 186 7.38 1.17 -9.24
CA MET A 186 8.04 2.32 -8.62
C MET A 186 8.94 2.97 -9.68
N ILE A 187 8.34 3.78 -10.55
CA ILE A 187 9.03 4.42 -11.67
C ILE A 187 9.33 5.87 -11.29
N GLU A 188 10.60 6.27 -11.38
CA GLU A 188 11.04 7.66 -11.18
C GLU A 188 10.52 8.53 -12.34
N SER A 189 9.28 9.01 -12.21
CA SER A 189 8.57 9.78 -13.22
C SER A 189 7.35 10.46 -12.59
N ASP A 190 7.07 11.67 -13.04
CA ASP A 190 5.86 12.44 -12.74
C ASP A 190 4.76 12.28 -13.80
N PHE A 191 4.99 11.47 -14.83
CA PHE A 191 3.99 11.20 -15.86
C PHE A 191 2.78 10.50 -15.25
N ASN A 192 1.59 11.06 -15.45
CA ASN A 192 0.32 10.54 -14.92
C ASN A 192 -0.59 9.90 -15.99
N GLY A 193 -0.08 9.64 -17.19
CA GLY A 193 -0.83 9.01 -18.28
C GLY A 193 -1.02 7.50 -18.12
N ALA A 194 -1.50 6.83 -19.17
CA ALA A 194 -1.83 5.40 -19.16
C ALA A 194 -0.66 4.48 -18.76
N ILE A 195 -0.98 3.31 -18.20
CA ILE A 195 0.00 2.28 -17.80
C ILE A 195 0.93 1.90 -18.95
N SER A 196 2.20 1.61 -18.63
CA SER A 196 3.15 1.13 -19.63
C SER A 196 2.83 -0.31 -20.10
N ALA A 197 3.10 -0.60 -21.37
CA ALA A 197 2.96 -1.96 -21.91
C ALA A 197 3.83 -2.99 -21.14
N ARG A 198 5.01 -2.55 -20.68
CA ARG A 198 5.90 -3.37 -19.84
C ARG A 198 5.21 -3.79 -18.55
N SER A 199 4.64 -2.84 -17.81
CA SER A 199 4.05 -3.13 -16.51
C SER A 199 2.80 -3.97 -16.62
N MET A 200 1.96 -3.74 -17.64
CA MET A 200 0.84 -4.64 -17.95
C MET A 200 1.34 -6.09 -18.16
N MET A 201 2.33 -6.29 -19.03
CA MET A 201 2.89 -7.62 -19.30
C MET A 201 3.52 -8.25 -18.04
N GLU A 202 4.27 -7.48 -17.25
CA GLU A 202 4.92 -7.96 -16.03
C GLU A 202 3.91 -8.36 -14.95
N PHE A 203 2.84 -7.59 -14.76
CA PHE A 203 1.79 -7.89 -13.79
C PHE A 203 1.02 -9.16 -14.14
N LEU A 204 0.62 -9.31 -15.41
CA LEU A 204 -0.10 -10.50 -15.87
C LEU A 204 0.78 -11.76 -15.77
N ASN A 205 2.06 -11.67 -16.17
CA ASN A 205 3.00 -12.78 -16.04
C ASN A 205 3.26 -13.18 -14.58
N ALA A 206 3.35 -12.20 -13.67
CA ALA A 206 3.57 -12.46 -12.26
C ALA A 206 2.33 -13.08 -11.59
N ALA A 207 1.12 -12.62 -11.93
CA ALA A 207 -0.12 -13.25 -11.51
C ALA A 207 -0.20 -14.70 -12.00
N TYR A 208 0.12 -14.96 -13.28
CA TYR A 208 0.20 -16.32 -13.81
C TYR A 208 1.26 -17.19 -13.10
N THR A 209 2.41 -16.60 -12.78
CA THR A 209 3.48 -17.29 -12.04
C THR A 209 3.03 -17.71 -10.65
N LEU A 210 2.25 -16.86 -9.96
CA LEU A 210 1.61 -17.21 -8.70
C LEU A 210 0.68 -18.40 -8.89
N HIS A 211 -0.28 -18.27 -9.82
CA HIS A 211 -1.24 -19.33 -10.09
C HIS A 211 -1.82 -19.24 -11.52
N PRO A 212 -1.86 -20.35 -12.29
CA PRO A 212 -2.37 -20.35 -13.67
C PRO A 212 -3.82 -19.91 -13.83
N ALA A 213 -4.67 -20.04 -12.81
CA ALA A 213 -6.07 -19.58 -12.86
C ALA A 213 -6.21 -18.05 -13.04
N PHE A 214 -5.14 -17.28 -12.88
CA PHE A 214 -5.13 -15.88 -13.26
C PHE A 214 -5.04 -15.64 -14.78
N ALA A 215 -4.79 -16.68 -15.60
CA ALA A 215 -4.71 -16.56 -17.05
C ALA A 215 -6.01 -16.05 -17.69
N GLU A 216 -7.15 -16.51 -17.17
CA GLU A 216 -8.49 -16.15 -17.65
C GLU A 216 -9.15 -15.05 -16.80
N ALA A 217 -8.38 -14.39 -15.92
CA ALA A 217 -8.90 -13.33 -15.06
C ALA A 217 -9.34 -12.12 -15.91
N GLU A 218 -10.52 -11.58 -15.58
CA GLU A 218 -11.04 -10.35 -16.18
C GLU A 218 -10.19 -9.16 -15.73
N ILE A 219 -9.65 -8.37 -16.65
CA ILE A 219 -8.99 -7.10 -16.32
C ILE A 219 -10.07 -6.03 -16.11
N ILE A 220 -10.26 -5.62 -14.86
CA ILE A 220 -11.28 -4.63 -14.47
C ILE A 220 -10.77 -3.21 -14.68
N GLU A 221 -9.52 -2.97 -14.29
CA GLU A 221 -8.96 -1.63 -14.28
C GLU A 221 -7.45 -1.66 -14.40
N SER A 222 -6.88 -0.70 -15.14
CA SER A 222 -5.47 -0.32 -15.02
C SER A 222 -5.35 1.02 -14.30
N GLY A 223 -4.74 1.01 -13.12
CA GLY A 223 -4.57 2.20 -12.28
C GLY A 223 -3.18 2.80 -12.40
N VAL A 224 -3.11 4.13 -12.42
CA VAL A 224 -1.87 4.90 -12.38
C VAL A 224 -2.00 6.01 -11.34
N GLY A 225 -0.98 6.18 -10.52
CA GLY A 225 -0.88 7.31 -9.61
C GLY A 225 0.56 7.80 -9.47
N VAL A 226 0.74 9.10 -9.27
CA VAL A 226 2.05 9.72 -9.00
C VAL A 226 2.14 10.01 -7.51
N ARG A 227 3.06 9.33 -6.84
CA ARG A 227 3.30 9.45 -5.40
C ARG A 227 4.23 10.64 -5.14
N PRO A 228 3.86 11.61 -4.29
CA PRO A 228 4.77 12.66 -3.87
C PRO A 228 5.79 12.09 -2.88
N CYS A 229 7.07 12.37 -3.11
CA CYS A 229 8.17 11.81 -2.33
C CYS A 229 9.20 12.88 -2.00
N TYR A 230 9.65 12.90 -0.75
CA TYR A 230 10.86 13.62 -0.36
C TYR A 230 12.13 12.80 -0.69
N PRO A 231 13.33 13.41 -0.70
CA PRO A 231 14.56 12.70 -1.08
C PRO A 231 14.86 11.48 -0.22
N ASN A 232 14.48 11.52 1.06
CA ASN A 232 14.66 10.42 2.02
C ASN A 232 13.49 9.42 2.03
N ASN A 233 12.48 9.57 1.17
CA ASN A 233 11.26 8.73 1.12
C ASN A 233 10.41 8.70 2.40
N LEU A 234 10.66 9.59 3.36
CA LEU A 234 9.86 9.69 4.57
C LEU A 234 8.86 10.85 4.47
N PRO A 235 7.61 10.66 4.94
CA PRO A 235 6.68 11.77 5.03
C PRO A 235 7.16 12.81 6.03
N CYS A 236 6.72 14.05 5.85
CA CYS A 236 7.07 15.16 6.72
C CYS A 236 5.84 16.02 7.02
N VAL A 237 5.80 16.56 8.24
CA VAL A 237 4.81 17.51 8.72
C VAL A 237 5.53 18.79 9.14
N ASN A 238 5.25 19.90 8.47
CA ASN A 238 5.91 21.19 8.72
C ASN A 238 4.89 22.28 8.99
N ARG A 239 5.19 23.20 9.91
CA ARG A 239 4.37 24.39 10.20
C ARG A 239 5.12 25.67 9.84
N HIS A 240 4.43 26.56 9.15
CA HIS A 240 4.86 27.91 8.84
C HIS A 240 3.71 28.89 9.13
N GLY A 241 3.78 29.56 10.28
CA GLY A 241 2.68 30.40 10.75
C GLY A 241 1.41 29.58 11.00
N ASN A 242 0.31 29.94 10.33
CA ASN A 242 -0.95 29.21 10.40
C ASN A 242 -1.07 28.08 9.36
N HIS A 243 -0.04 27.83 8.55
CA HIS A 243 -0.06 26.82 7.51
C HIS A 243 0.73 25.57 7.95
N ILE A 244 0.11 24.40 7.86
CA ILE A 244 0.72 23.09 8.16
C ILE A 244 0.69 22.25 6.89
N SER A 245 1.85 21.81 6.40
CA SER A 245 1.92 20.92 5.25
C SER A 245 2.20 19.48 5.69
N ILE A 246 1.48 18.51 5.12
CA ILE A 246 1.68 17.07 5.30
C ILE A 246 1.92 16.45 3.93
N ASN A 247 3.11 15.91 3.66
CA ASN A 247 3.41 15.35 2.34
C ASN A 247 4.55 14.31 2.36
N GLY A 248 4.89 13.74 1.21
CA GLY A 248 6.10 12.94 1.01
C GLY A 248 5.95 11.45 1.36
N PHE A 249 4.73 10.94 1.42
CA PHE A 249 4.42 9.57 1.86
C PHE A 249 5.02 8.45 1.01
N TYR A 250 5.54 8.73 -0.19
CA TYR A 250 6.08 7.72 -1.08
C TYR A 250 5.08 6.56 -1.27
N ARG A 251 5.45 5.33 -0.91
CA ARG A 251 4.61 4.14 -1.01
C ARG A 251 3.87 3.79 0.29
N HIS A 252 4.04 4.59 1.35
CA HIS A 252 3.55 4.29 2.69
C HIS A 252 2.33 5.15 3.10
N GLY A 253 1.63 5.75 2.13
CA GLY A 253 0.51 6.67 2.37
C GLY A 253 -0.53 6.14 3.35
N PHE A 254 -1.13 4.99 3.07
CA PHE A 254 -2.11 4.39 3.98
C PHE A 254 -1.48 3.96 5.31
N LEU A 255 -0.28 3.37 5.28
CA LEU A 255 0.34 2.84 6.48
C LEU A 255 0.70 3.93 7.50
N LEU A 256 1.20 5.07 7.03
CA LEU A 256 1.73 6.14 7.87
C LEU A 256 0.80 7.35 8.03
N SER A 257 -0.29 7.44 7.27
CA SER A 257 -1.22 8.58 7.36
C SER A 257 -1.76 8.82 8.77
N PRO A 258 -2.09 7.80 9.60
CA PRO A 258 -2.60 8.07 10.95
C PRO A 258 -1.59 8.81 11.83
N GLU A 259 -0.32 8.40 11.79
CA GLU A 259 0.73 9.02 12.60
C GLU A 259 1.08 10.42 12.13
N MET A 260 1.12 10.66 10.81
CA MET A 260 1.33 12.00 10.29
C MET A 260 0.15 12.94 10.60
N ALA A 261 -1.08 12.42 10.57
CA ALA A 261 -2.25 13.19 10.97
C ALA A 261 -2.20 13.58 12.45
N LYS A 262 -1.81 12.67 13.36
CA LYS A 262 -1.63 12.97 14.78
C LYS A 262 -0.58 14.08 15.00
N GLN A 263 0.53 14.04 14.27
CA GLN A 263 1.54 15.10 14.34
C GLN A 263 1.00 16.45 13.87
N ALA A 264 0.23 16.48 12.77
CA ALA A 264 -0.37 17.71 12.28
C ALA A 264 -1.42 18.28 13.25
N VAL A 265 -2.24 17.42 13.88
CA VAL A 265 -3.19 17.83 14.92
C VAL A 265 -2.45 18.46 16.10
N LYS A 266 -1.34 17.85 16.56
CA LYS A 266 -0.52 18.43 17.62
C LYS A 266 -0.05 19.85 17.25
N LEU A 267 0.51 20.02 16.05
CA LEU A 267 0.97 21.33 15.58
C LEU A 267 -0.16 22.34 15.39
N ALA A 268 -1.39 21.90 15.10
CA ALA A 268 -2.53 22.79 14.92
C ALA A 268 -3.11 23.30 16.25
N LEU A 269 -2.93 22.55 17.33
CA LEU A 269 -3.44 22.86 18.66
C LEU A 269 -2.43 23.60 19.56
N GLU A 270 -1.19 23.74 19.10
CA GLU A 270 -0.14 24.58 19.70
C GLU A 270 -0.30 26.06 19.33
#